data_AF-A0A944NWA9-F1
#
_entry.id   AF-A0A944NWA9-F1
#
_cell.length_a   1.000
_cell.length_b   1.000
_cell.length_c   1.000
_cell.angle_alpha   90.00
_cell.angle_beta   90.00
_cell.angle_gamma   90.00
#
_symmetry.space_group_name_H-M   'P 1'
#
loop_
_entity.id
_entity.type
_entity.pdbx_description
1 polymer ?
#
loop_
_entity_poly.entity_id
_entity_poly.type
_entity_poly.pdbx_seq_one_letter_code
_entity_poly.pdbx_strand_id
1 'polypeptide(L)' 'ASPTPVPVAEAPTIEAPLKTFGTISLNLAEGCAITDVRPDGVRAYLTIGGGATCSRIIVIDTVRGRILGTIKP' A
#
# COMPACT_ATOMS: atom_id res chain seq x y z
N ALA A 1 32.06 -50.16 5.66
CA ALA A 1 31.09 -49.22 6.25
C ALA A 1 30.50 -48.39 5.12
N SER A 2 29.19 -48.49 4.88
CA SER A 2 28.50 -47.75 3.82
C SER A 2 28.30 -46.29 4.27
N PRO A 3 28.44 -45.28 3.39
CA PRO A 3 28.17 -43.90 3.76
C PRO A 3 26.65 -43.66 3.89
N THR A 4 26.26 -43.01 4.97
CA THR A 4 24.89 -42.56 5.23
C THR A 4 24.48 -41.49 4.22
N PRO A 5 23.25 -41.51 3.65
CA PRO A 5 22.77 -40.42 2.82
C PRO A 5 22.52 -39.17 3.69
N VAL A 6 23.03 -38.03 3.25
CA VAL A 6 22.74 -36.72 3.86
C VAL A 6 21.27 -36.34 3.62
N PRO A 7 20.57 -35.75 4.60
CA PRO A 7 19.24 -35.24 4.38
C PRO A 7 19.33 -34.05 3.41
N VAL A 8 18.74 -34.22 2.23
CA VAL A 8 18.58 -33.15 1.25
C VAL A 8 17.62 -32.15 1.89
N ALA A 9 18.11 -30.95 2.22
CA ALA A 9 17.27 -29.88 2.71
C ALA A 9 16.12 -29.65 1.73
N GLU A 10 14.87 -29.75 2.22
CA GLU A 10 13.68 -29.38 1.46
C GLU A 10 13.88 -27.96 0.93
N ALA A 11 13.81 -27.83 -0.39
CA ALA A 11 13.88 -26.54 -1.08
C ALA A 11 12.84 -25.57 -0.48
N PRO A 12 13.15 -24.25 -0.42
CA PRO A 12 12.26 -23.28 0.19
C PRO A 12 10.87 -23.35 -0.46
N THR A 13 9.86 -23.51 0.38
CA THR A 13 8.44 -23.50 0.03
C THR A 13 8.19 -22.29 -0.87
N ILE A 14 7.71 -22.52 -2.10
CA ILE A 14 7.30 -21.44 -2.99
C ILE A 14 6.22 -20.64 -2.25
N GLU A 15 6.58 -19.44 -1.79
CA GLU A 15 5.63 -18.52 -1.16
C GLU A 15 4.44 -18.35 -2.11
N ALA A 16 3.23 -18.52 -1.58
CA ALA A 16 2.01 -18.30 -2.34
C ALA A 16 2.09 -16.93 -3.03
N PRO A 17 1.58 -16.78 -4.28
CA PRO A 17 1.65 -15.51 -4.98
C PRO A 17 1.12 -14.40 -4.09
N LEU A 18 1.96 -13.41 -3.82
CA LEU A 18 1.54 -12.21 -3.09
C LEU A 18 0.28 -11.67 -3.76
N LYS A 19 -0.71 -11.32 -2.94
CA LYS A 19 -1.95 -10.69 -3.42
C LYS A 19 -1.54 -9.52 -4.31
N THR A 20 -1.97 -9.56 -5.57
CA THR A 20 -1.61 -8.54 -6.56
C THR A 20 -1.94 -7.15 -6.04
N PHE A 21 -1.03 -6.21 -6.25
CA PHE A 21 -1.25 -4.80 -5.93
C PHE A 21 -2.51 -4.28 -6.65
N GLY A 22 -3.32 -3.50 -5.94
CA GLY A 22 -4.49 -2.83 -6.49
C GLY A 22 -4.18 -1.40 -6.94
N THR A 23 -5.10 -0.81 -7.68
CA THR A 23 -5.05 0.63 -8.04
C THR A 23 -6.27 1.34 -7.48
N ILE A 24 -6.04 2.51 -6.89
CA ILE A 24 -7.10 3.40 -6.38
C ILE A 24 -7.05 4.70 -7.16
N SER A 25 -8.18 5.09 -7.76
CA SER A 25 -8.33 6.39 -8.40
C SER A 25 -8.79 7.43 -7.38
N LEU A 26 -8.02 8.51 -7.21
CA LEU A 26 -8.33 9.56 -6.23
C LEU A 26 -9.24 10.67 -6.77
N ASN A 27 -9.45 10.73 -8.10
CA ASN A 27 -10.25 11.74 -8.78
C ASN A 27 -9.94 13.17 -8.32
N LEU A 28 -8.64 13.52 -8.31
CA LEU A 28 -8.20 14.86 -7.98
C LEU A 28 -8.58 15.83 -9.09
N ALA A 29 -9.02 17.04 -8.70
CA ALA A 29 -9.26 18.11 -9.65
C ALA A 29 -7.94 18.56 -10.29
N GLU A 30 -8.03 19.20 -11.46
CA GLU A 30 -6.86 19.77 -12.13
C GLU A 30 -6.09 20.73 -11.19
N GLY A 31 -4.76 20.65 -11.21
CA GLY A 31 -3.90 21.40 -10.32
C GLY A 31 -3.74 20.80 -8.92
N CYS A 32 -4.59 19.87 -8.49
CA CYS A 32 -4.40 19.17 -7.22
C CYS A 32 -3.45 17.97 -7.38
N ALA A 33 -2.52 17.81 -6.44
CA ALA A 33 -1.55 16.72 -6.44
C ALA A 33 -1.34 16.14 -5.03
N ILE A 34 -0.86 14.90 -4.98
CA ILE A 34 -0.34 14.32 -3.73
C ILE A 34 0.97 15.04 -3.40
N THR A 35 1.05 15.66 -2.23
CA THR A 35 2.24 16.37 -1.76
C THR A 35 2.98 15.61 -0.66
N ASP A 36 2.30 14.70 0.04
CA ASP A 36 2.91 13.85 1.06
C ASP A 36 2.15 12.52 1.20
N VAL A 37 2.86 11.47 1.61
CA VAL A 37 2.34 10.11 1.83
C VAL A 37 2.90 9.55 3.13
N ARG A 38 2.02 9.23 4.08
CA ARG A 38 2.42 8.65 5.37
C ARG A 38 1.66 7.35 5.65
N PRO A 39 2.31 6.17 5.70
CA PRO A 39 1.67 4.93 6.10
C PRO A 39 1.78 4.66 7.60
N ASP A 40 0.82 3.92 8.17
CA ASP A 40 0.86 3.39 9.55
C ASP A 40 0.71 1.85 9.63
N GLY A 41 0.80 1.17 8.47
CA GLY A 41 0.67 -0.28 8.32
C GLY A 41 -0.71 -0.72 7.85
N VAL A 42 -1.78 -0.24 8.49
CA VAL A 42 -3.17 -0.56 8.10
C VAL A 42 -3.85 0.58 7.34
N ARG A 43 -3.25 1.77 7.35
CA ARG A 43 -3.70 2.94 6.63
C ARG A 43 -2.55 3.67 5.94
N ALA A 44 -2.92 4.44 4.93
CA ALA A 44 -2.09 5.49 4.36
C ALA A 44 -2.84 6.82 4.41
N TYR A 45 -2.12 7.88 4.76
CA TYR A 45 -2.60 9.25 4.78
C TYR A 45 -1.93 9.99 3.62
N LEU A 46 -2.74 10.46 2.68
CA LEU A 46 -2.26 11.25 1.55
C LEU A 46 -2.60 12.71 1.80
N THR A 47 -1.59 13.58 1.82
CA THR A 47 -1.80 15.02 1.82
C THR A 47 -1.98 15.48 0.38
N ILE A 48 -3.10 16.15 0.11
CA ILE A 48 -3.39 16.73 -1.20
C ILE A 48 -3.17 18.24 -1.12
N GLY A 49 -2.37 18.75 -2.05
CA GLY A 49 -2.04 20.17 -2.19
C GLY A 49 -2.16 20.63 -3.64
N GLY A 50 -1.59 21.80 -3.97
CA GLY A 50 -1.70 22.44 -5.29
C GLY A 50 -2.59 23.69 -5.34
N GLY A 51 -3.11 24.13 -4.19
CA GLY A 51 -3.93 25.33 -4.05
C GLY A 51 -4.86 25.27 -2.85
N ALA A 52 -5.52 26.38 -2.51
CA ALA A 52 -6.42 26.45 -1.35
C ALA A 52 -7.59 25.46 -1.43
N THR A 53 -8.10 25.20 -2.63
CA THR A 53 -9.20 24.24 -2.88
C THR A 53 -8.76 22.77 -2.83
N CYS A 54 -7.46 22.51 -2.90
CA CYS A 54 -6.89 21.17 -2.88
C CYS A 54 -6.62 20.65 -1.47
N SER A 55 -6.45 21.56 -0.49
CA SER A 55 -5.96 21.27 0.86
C SER A 55 -6.88 20.32 1.63
N ARG A 56 -6.49 19.04 1.69
CA ARG A 56 -7.19 17.97 2.40
C ARG A 56 -6.29 16.76 2.61
N ILE A 57 -6.69 15.88 3.53
CA ILE A 57 -6.04 14.58 3.74
C ILE A 57 -7.01 13.49 3.28
N ILE A 58 -6.54 12.55 2.44
CA ILE A 58 -7.28 11.34 2.08
C ILE A 58 -6.75 10.19 2.93
N VAL A 59 -7.64 9.46 3.60
CA VAL A 59 -7.29 8.28 4.40
C VAL A 59 -7.64 7.03 3.61
N ILE A 60 -6.67 6.14 3.42
CA ILE A 60 -6.81 4.89 2.66
C ILE A 60 -6.62 3.71 3.61
N ASP A 61 -7.52 2.72 3.54
CA ASP A 61 -7.35 1.38 4.11
C ASP A 61 -6.48 0.56 3.17
N THR A 62 -5.24 0.28 3.58
CA THR A 62 -4.24 -0.43 2.76
C THR A 62 -4.49 -1.92 2.70
N VAL A 63 -5.22 -2.49 3.68
CA VAL A 63 -5.55 -3.92 3.73
C VAL A 63 -6.67 -4.26 2.75
N ARG A 64 -7.67 -3.37 2.66
CA ARG A 64 -8.84 -3.56 1.79
C ARG A 64 -8.74 -2.79 0.47
N GLY A 65 -7.75 -1.93 0.31
CA GLY A 65 -7.54 -1.14 -0.91
C GLY A 65 -8.66 -0.14 -1.19
N ARG A 66 -9.15 0.58 -0.16
CA ARG A 66 -10.26 1.52 -0.31
C ARG A 66 -10.05 2.83 0.44
N ILE A 67 -10.70 3.89 -0.03
CA ILE A 67 -10.72 5.18 0.67
C ILE A 67 -11.68 5.07 1.87
N LEU A 68 -11.20 5.48 3.05
CA LEU A 68 -12.01 5.56 4.27
C LEU A 68 -12.71 6.92 4.39
N GLY A 69 -12.07 7.99 3.92
CA GLY A 69 -12.66 9.32 3.96
C GLY A 69 -11.67 10.43 3.64
N THR A 70 -12.15 11.66 3.80
CA THR A 70 -11.38 12.89 3.60
C THR A 70 -11.48 13.77 4.84
N ILE A 71 -10.36 14.35 5.27
CA ILE A 71 -10.28 15.33 6.35
C ILE A 71 -9.94 16.68 5.71
N LYS A 72 -10.69 17.71 6.07
CA LYS A 72 -10.43 19.09 5.67
C LYS A 72 -10.07 19.91 6.91
N PRO A 73 -9.09 20.82 6.83
CA PRO A 73 -8.85 21.81 7.88
C PRO A 73 -10.06 22.74 8.06
#